data_AF-A0A2E5WY00-F1
#
_entry.id   AF-A0A2E5WY00-F1
#
_cell.length_a   1.000
_cell.length_b   1.000
_cell.length_c   1.000
_cell.angle_alpha   90.00
_cell.angle_beta   90.00
_cell.angle_gamma   90.00
#
_symmetry.space_group_name_H-M   'P 1'
#
loop_
_entity.id
_entity.type
_entity.pdbx_description
1 polymer ?
#
loop_
_entity_poly.entity_id
_entity_poly.type
_entity_poly.pdbx_seq_one_letter_code
_entity_poly.pdbx_strand_id
1 'polypeptide(L)'
;MASFDVDNKSVSQSIAYFSKENSKATNIIHFLTPSCSCSKVIKEDLLQRKPLNSQTIQEKVVLIDDFDRHFSKELNSRGYEVLNIDYKTLSKEIPDAINAVPMLAIHDKDRRLQYAGGYSESTITPLTKIDLKKLISISRSKDKRKYKVKGCAVSKKYQALLDPLGVKYVKAN
;
A
#
# COMPACT_ATOMS: atom_id res chain seq x y z
N MET A 1 15.10 -0.89 9.75
CA MET A 1 13.95 -0.70 8.84
C MET A 1 14.34 0.32 7.78
N ALA A 2 14.10 0.05 6.49
CA ALA A 2 14.35 1.04 5.45
C ALA A 2 13.21 2.09 5.38
N SER A 3 13.53 3.28 4.88
CA SER A 3 12.58 4.38 4.70
C SER A 3 12.62 4.81 3.24
N PHE A 4 11.46 4.92 2.60
CA PHE A 4 11.34 5.19 1.18
C PHE A 4 10.57 6.48 0.97
N ASP A 5 11.12 7.34 0.11
CA ASP A 5 10.34 8.38 -0.54
C ASP A 5 9.57 7.76 -1.70
N VAL A 6 8.34 8.20 -1.87
CA VAL A 6 7.44 7.63 -2.88
C VAL A 6 7.48 8.49 -4.12
N ASP A 7 7.74 7.88 -5.28
CA ASP A 7 7.64 8.58 -6.56
C ASP A 7 6.16 8.78 -6.95
N ASN A 8 5.73 10.04 -7.04
CA ASN A 8 4.33 10.36 -7.32
C ASN A 8 3.90 9.91 -8.73
N LYS A 9 4.83 9.85 -9.71
CA LYS A 9 4.52 9.40 -11.07
C LYS A 9 4.21 7.90 -11.07
N SER A 10 5.09 7.09 -10.47
CA SER A 10 4.87 5.66 -10.22
C SER A 10 3.54 5.38 -9.52
N VAL A 11 3.22 6.14 -8.47
CA VAL A 11 1.95 5.97 -7.74
C VAL A 11 0.76 6.34 -8.61
N SER A 12 0.84 7.44 -9.36
CA SER A 12 -0.27 7.88 -10.22
C SER A 12 -0.57 6.87 -11.32
N GLN A 13 0.46 6.26 -11.91
CA GLN A 13 0.29 5.16 -12.86
C GLN A 13 -0.33 3.92 -12.21
N SER A 14 0.10 3.57 -10.99
CA SER A 14 -0.47 2.47 -10.22
C SER A 14 -1.95 2.72 -9.90
N ILE A 15 -2.30 3.94 -9.48
CA ILE A 15 -3.70 4.36 -9.27
C ILE A 15 -4.50 4.22 -10.57
N ALA A 16 -3.98 4.72 -11.70
CA ALA A 16 -4.68 4.62 -12.98
C ALA A 16 -5.00 3.18 -13.37
N TYR A 17 -4.11 2.24 -13.03
CA TYR A 17 -4.28 0.82 -13.27
C TYR A 17 -5.30 0.16 -12.32
N PHE A 18 -5.23 0.43 -11.01
CA PHE A 18 -6.06 -0.24 -9.98
C PHE A 18 -7.41 0.44 -9.69
N SER A 19 -7.62 1.63 -10.23
CA SER A 19 -8.84 2.44 -10.03
C SER A 19 -9.55 2.72 -11.35
N LYS A 20 -9.70 1.73 -12.23
CA LYS A 20 -10.40 1.90 -13.53
C LYS A 20 -11.88 2.28 -13.38
N GLU A 21 -12.54 1.84 -12.30
CA GLU A 21 -13.98 2.04 -12.06
C GLU A 21 -14.27 2.82 -10.76
N ASN A 22 -13.47 3.85 -10.45
CA ASN A 22 -13.65 4.62 -9.23
C ASN A 22 -14.66 5.76 -9.40
N SER A 23 -15.77 5.72 -8.65
CA SER A 23 -16.81 6.78 -8.67
C SER A 23 -16.84 7.62 -7.40
N LYS A 24 -16.08 7.24 -6.37
CA LYS A 24 -16.16 7.87 -5.04
C LYS A 24 -15.26 9.10 -4.94
N ALA A 25 -15.70 10.07 -4.14
CA ALA A 25 -15.00 11.32 -3.91
C ALA A 25 -13.62 11.11 -3.25
N THR A 26 -13.47 10.06 -2.45
CA THR A 26 -12.21 9.65 -1.84
C THR A 26 -12.02 8.16 -2.05
N ASN A 27 -10.87 7.77 -2.58
CA ASN A 27 -10.51 6.38 -2.85
C ASN A 27 -9.20 6.08 -2.14
N ILE A 28 -9.16 4.95 -1.45
CA ILE A 28 -8.05 4.54 -0.60
C ILE A 28 -7.54 3.19 -1.12
N ILE A 29 -6.23 3.11 -1.36
CA ILE A 29 -5.58 1.87 -1.79
C ILE A 29 -4.46 1.53 -0.81
N HIS A 30 -4.56 0.35 -0.23
CA HIS A 30 -3.51 -0.26 0.58
C HIS A 30 -2.66 -1.16 -0.30
N PHE A 31 -1.37 -0.87 -0.46
CA PHE A 31 -0.44 -1.75 -1.17
C PHE A 31 0.38 -2.55 -0.16
N LEU A 32 0.17 -3.87 -0.14
CA LEU A 32 0.74 -4.79 0.85
C LEU A 32 1.38 -6.00 0.15
N THR A 33 2.18 -6.75 0.90
CA THR A 33 2.73 -8.05 0.48
C THR A 33 2.90 -8.96 1.70
N PRO A 34 2.62 -10.27 1.59
CA PRO A 34 2.86 -11.21 2.69
C PRO A 34 4.34 -11.35 3.08
N SER A 35 5.25 -11.03 2.15
CA SER A 35 6.71 -11.11 2.37
C SER A 35 7.26 -10.02 3.31
N CYS A 36 6.45 -9.03 3.71
CA CYS A 36 6.87 -7.91 4.55
C CYS A 36 6.18 -7.94 5.91
N SER A 37 6.95 -7.96 7.00
CA SER A 37 6.41 -7.93 8.37
C SER A 37 5.60 -6.67 8.68
N CYS A 38 5.98 -5.52 8.12
CA CYS A 38 5.21 -4.28 8.27
C CYS A 38 3.85 -4.37 7.57
N SER A 39 3.79 -5.04 6.41
CA SER A 39 2.52 -5.32 5.72
C SER A 39 1.63 -6.27 6.52
N LYS A 40 2.20 -7.24 7.24
CA LYS A 40 1.44 -8.10 8.17
C LYS A 40 0.78 -7.27 9.27
N VAL A 41 1.51 -6.32 9.87
CA VAL A 41 0.94 -5.41 10.90
C VAL A 41 -0.22 -4.59 10.33
N ILE A 42 -0.08 -4.02 9.12
CA ILE A 42 -1.18 -3.30 8.49
C ILE A 42 -2.35 -4.24 8.20
N LYS A 43 -2.12 -5.46 7.71
CA LYS A 43 -3.18 -6.45 7.52
C LYS A 43 -3.93 -6.72 8.83
N GLU A 44 -3.22 -6.94 9.93
CA GLU A 44 -3.87 -7.16 11.24
C GLU A 44 -4.72 -5.96 11.67
N ASP A 45 -4.24 -4.72 11.50
CA ASP A 45 -5.04 -3.51 11.73
C ASP A 45 -6.32 -3.48 10.87
N LEU A 46 -6.20 -3.79 9.58
CA LEU A 46 -7.34 -3.88 8.66
C LEU A 46 -8.34 -4.95 9.10
N LEU A 47 -7.89 -6.08 9.66
CA LEU A 47 -8.75 -7.17 10.13
C LEU A 47 -9.50 -6.85 11.42
N GLN A 48 -9.05 -5.85 12.20
CA GLN A 48 -9.76 -5.36 13.39
C GLN A 48 -10.95 -4.45 13.04
N ARG A 49 -11.12 -4.07 11.77
CA ARG A 49 -12.21 -3.22 11.31
C ARG A 49 -12.80 -3.72 9.98
N LYS A 50 -13.85 -3.05 9.54
CA LYS A 50 -14.37 -3.17 8.18
C LYS A 50 -13.77 -2.06 7.29
N PRO A 51 -13.84 -2.19 5.95
CA PRO A 51 -13.52 -1.09 5.06
C PRO A 51 -14.33 0.16 5.44
N LEU A 52 -13.71 1.33 5.32
CA LEU A 52 -14.37 2.62 5.33
C LEU A 52 -15.22 2.75 4.07
N ASN A 53 -16.39 2.12 4.09
CA ASN A 53 -17.36 2.22 3.01
C ASN A 53 -18.40 3.28 3.37
N SER A 54 -18.53 4.29 2.54
CA SER A 54 -19.59 5.30 2.64
C SER A 54 -20.03 5.71 1.24
N GLN A 55 -21.08 6.53 1.15
CA GLN A 55 -21.49 7.12 -0.12
C GLN A 55 -20.34 7.83 -0.85
N THR A 56 -19.33 8.30 -0.11
CA THR A 56 -18.22 9.13 -0.61
C THR A 56 -16.84 8.45 -0.57
N ILE A 57 -16.68 7.27 0.05
CA ILE A 57 -15.38 6.61 0.24
C ILE A 57 -15.41 5.19 -0.33
N GLN A 58 -14.40 4.84 -1.13
CA GLN A 58 -14.06 3.47 -1.51
C GLN A 58 -12.70 3.11 -0.94
N GLU A 59 -12.58 1.93 -0.34
CA GLU A 59 -11.33 1.41 0.21
C GLU A 59 -11.06 0.01 -0.35
N LYS A 60 -9.85 -0.20 -0.88
CA LYS A 60 -9.42 -1.48 -1.46
C LYS A 60 -7.99 -1.83 -1.06
N VAL A 61 -7.65 -3.10 -1.22
CA VAL A 61 -6.30 -3.62 -0.96
C VAL A 61 -5.73 -4.20 -2.24
N VAL A 62 -4.52 -3.78 -2.60
CA VAL A 62 -3.70 -4.42 -3.62
C VAL A 62 -2.63 -5.25 -2.92
N LEU A 63 -2.67 -6.56 -3.15
CA LEU A 63 -1.71 -7.51 -2.62
C LEU A 63 -0.72 -7.92 -3.70
N ILE A 64 0.56 -7.68 -3.42
CA ILE A 64 1.67 -8.05 -4.26
C ILE A 64 2.24 -9.37 -3.76
N ASP A 65 2.30 -10.36 -4.65
CA ASP A 65 2.89 -11.69 -4.40
C ASP A 65 2.19 -12.51 -3.28
N ASP A 66 0.86 -12.41 -3.14
CA ASP A 66 0.04 -13.28 -2.25
C ASP A 66 -0.31 -14.62 -2.91
N PHE A 67 0.71 -15.45 -3.18
CA PHE A 67 0.55 -16.70 -3.94
C PHE A 67 -0.37 -17.73 -3.28
N ASP A 68 -0.28 -17.87 -1.95
CA ASP A 68 -1.09 -18.83 -1.19
C ASP A 68 -2.48 -18.29 -0.80
N ARG A 69 -2.79 -17.05 -1.23
CA ARG A 69 -4.08 -16.36 -1.00
C ARG A 69 -4.52 -16.23 0.47
N HIS A 70 -3.60 -16.41 1.41
CA HIS A 70 -3.94 -16.30 2.83
C HIS A 70 -4.33 -14.87 3.20
N PHE A 71 -3.58 -13.85 2.74
CA PHE A 71 -3.93 -12.45 3.00
C PHE A 71 -5.27 -12.09 2.36
N SER A 72 -5.44 -12.41 1.07
CA SER A 72 -6.65 -12.06 0.34
C SER A 72 -7.89 -12.73 0.92
N LYS A 73 -7.82 -14.00 1.31
CA LYS A 73 -8.96 -14.71 1.93
C LYS A 73 -9.42 -14.03 3.22
N GLU A 74 -8.50 -13.70 4.11
CA GLU A 74 -8.82 -13.04 5.38
C GLU A 74 -9.42 -11.65 5.17
N LEU A 75 -8.82 -10.83 4.30
CA LEU A 75 -9.30 -9.48 4.01
C LEU A 75 -10.66 -9.49 3.29
N ASN A 76 -10.85 -10.39 2.31
CA ASN A 76 -12.15 -10.57 1.65
C ASN A 76 -13.23 -10.97 2.66
N SER A 77 -12.91 -11.84 3.64
CA SER A 77 -13.86 -12.23 4.70
C SER A 77 -14.30 -11.06 5.60
N ARG A 78 -13.51 -9.98 5.66
CA ARG A 78 -13.86 -8.71 6.33
C ARG A 78 -14.56 -7.71 5.42
N GLY A 79 -14.76 -8.04 4.15
CA GLY A 79 -15.49 -7.25 3.17
C GLY A 79 -14.64 -6.29 2.35
N TYR A 80 -13.30 -6.40 2.40
CA TYR A 80 -12.43 -5.60 1.54
C TYR A 80 -12.49 -6.07 0.09
N GLU A 81 -12.48 -5.12 -0.85
CA GLU A 81 -12.14 -5.41 -2.25
C GLU A 81 -10.63 -5.67 -2.33
N VAL A 82 -10.24 -6.90 -2.65
CA VAL A 82 -8.82 -7.29 -2.75
C VAL A 82 -8.44 -7.63 -4.18
N LEU A 83 -7.40 -6.96 -4.68
CA LEU A 83 -6.78 -7.21 -5.98
C LEU A 83 -5.42 -7.88 -5.75
N ASN A 84 -5.26 -9.10 -6.25
CA ASN A 84 -3.98 -9.81 -6.20
C ASN A 84 -3.22 -9.60 -7.52
N ILE A 85 -1.93 -9.30 -7.41
CA ILE A 85 -1.02 -9.20 -8.56
C ILE A 85 0.36 -9.74 -8.18
N ASP A 86 1.02 -10.44 -9.09
CA ASP A 86 2.43 -10.78 -8.91
C ASP A 86 3.32 -9.61 -9.37
N TYR A 87 4.50 -9.46 -8.75
CA TYR A 87 5.39 -8.34 -9.07
C TYR A 87 5.85 -8.36 -10.52
N LYS A 88 6.03 -9.54 -11.14
CA LYS A 88 6.48 -9.66 -12.54
C LYS A 88 5.43 -9.05 -13.48
N THR A 89 4.16 -9.39 -13.30
CA THR A 89 3.04 -8.80 -14.02
C THR A 89 2.92 -7.31 -13.74
N LEU A 90 2.98 -6.90 -12.46
CA LEU A 90 2.93 -5.49 -12.09
C LEU A 90 4.01 -4.67 -12.80
N SER A 91 5.25 -5.15 -12.84
CA SER A 91 6.37 -4.48 -13.51
C SER A 91 6.27 -4.48 -15.04
N LYS A 92 5.56 -5.43 -15.62
CA LYS A 92 5.31 -5.48 -17.06
C LYS A 92 4.25 -4.46 -17.47
N GLU A 93 3.15 -4.43 -16.72
CA GLU A 93 2.02 -3.54 -16.97
C GLU A 93 2.33 -2.08 -16.58
N ILE A 94 3.17 -1.90 -15.56
CA ILE A 94 3.57 -0.61 -15.02
C ILE A 94 5.10 -0.66 -14.78
N PRO A 95 5.94 -0.33 -15.77
CA PRO A 95 7.40 -0.40 -15.64
C PRO A 95 7.95 0.36 -14.43
N ASP A 96 7.34 1.50 -14.12
CA ASP A 96 7.65 2.32 -12.96
C ASP A 96 6.61 2.09 -11.85
N ALA A 97 6.17 0.84 -11.60
CA ALA A 97 5.24 0.53 -10.52
C ALA A 97 5.78 1.00 -9.15
N ILE A 98 4.88 1.03 -8.17
CA ILE A 98 5.29 1.23 -6.77
C ILE A 98 6.38 0.23 -6.37
N ASN A 99 7.34 0.73 -5.60
CA ASN A 99 8.56 0.01 -5.27
C ASN A 99 8.73 -0.27 -3.77
N ALA A 100 7.83 0.23 -2.92
CA ALA A 100 7.89 0.11 -1.48
C ALA A 100 6.53 -0.25 -0.86
N VAL A 101 6.56 -1.07 0.19
CA VAL A 101 5.38 -1.51 0.97
C VAL A 101 5.72 -1.60 2.46
N PRO A 102 4.74 -1.49 3.38
CA PRO A 102 3.33 -1.18 3.12
C PRO A 102 3.16 0.30 2.75
N MET A 103 2.37 0.58 1.72
CA MET A 103 2.10 1.94 1.25
C MET A 103 0.59 2.20 1.24
N LEU A 104 0.23 3.44 1.53
CA LEU A 104 -1.12 3.98 1.40
C LEU A 104 -1.15 5.02 0.28
N ALA A 105 -2.11 4.89 -0.62
CA ALA A 105 -2.45 5.92 -1.59
C ALA A 105 -3.89 6.40 -1.38
N ILE A 106 -4.10 7.71 -1.42
CA ILE A 106 -5.43 8.33 -1.40
C ILE A 106 -5.55 9.22 -2.64
N HIS A 107 -6.64 9.06 -3.38
CA HIS A 107 -6.93 9.87 -4.56
C HIS A 107 -8.41 10.24 -4.66
N ASP A 108 -8.69 11.28 -5.44
CA ASP A 108 -10.07 11.68 -5.70
C ASP A 108 -10.72 10.84 -6.82
N LYS A 109 -11.97 11.17 -7.15
CA LYS A 109 -12.75 10.55 -8.24
C LYS A 109 -12.06 10.69 -9.61
N ASP A 110 -11.28 11.74 -9.81
CA ASP A 110 -10.57 12.03 -11.06
C ASP A 110 -9.19 11.33 -11.09
N ARG A 111 -8.92 10.44 -10.13
CA ARG A 111 -7.65 9.72 -9.93
C ARG A 111 -6.47 10.65 -9.63
N ARG A 112 -6.73 11.88 -9.20
CA ARG A 112 -5.67 12.81 -8.79
C ARG A 112 -5.15 12.41 -7.41
N LEU A 113 -3.84 12.23 -7.33
CA LEU A 113 -3.16 11.83 -6.10
C LEU A 113 -3.28 12.92 -5.03
N GLN A 114 -3.85 12.55 -3.87
CA GLN A 114 -3.97 13.42 -2.69
C GLN A 114 -2.97 13.04 -1.60
N TYR A 115 -2.68 11.75 -1.45
CA TYR A 115 -1.69 11.23 -0.50
C TYR A 115 -0.99 9.99 -1.07
N ALA A 116 0.33 9.90 -0.87
CA ALA A 116 1.13 8.70 -1.09
C ALA A 116 2.18 8.63 0.00
N GLY A 117 2.25 7.52 0.73
CA GLY A 117 3.20 7.39 1.82
C GLY A 117 2.94 6.20 2.73
N GLY A 118 3.64 6.20 3.86
CA GLY A 118 3.41 5.27 4.97
C GLY A 118 2.17 5.62 5.79
N TYR A 119 2.01 4.92 6.91
CA TYR A 119 0.84 5.07 7.80
C TYR A 119 1.13 5.87 9.07
N SER A 120 2.41 6.08 9.39
CA SER A 120 2.87 6.75 10.61
C SER A 120 4.21 7.45 10.40
N GLU A 121 4.51 8.44 11.24
CA GLU A 121 5.82 9.12 11.28
C GLU A 121 6.91 8.16 11.77
N SER A 122 6.56 7.34 12.75
CA SER A 122 7.42 6.31 13.33
C SER A 122 7.33 4.99 12.58
N THR A 123 8.22 4.07 12.92
CA THR A 123 8.21 2.68 12.45
C THR A 123 6.89 1.98 12.79
N ILE A 124 6.40 1.15 11.87
CA ILE A 124 5.21 0.31 12.05
C ILE A 124 5.59 -0.92 12.88
N THR A 125 4.87 -1.11 13.98
CA THR A 125 5.01 -2.22 14.94
C THR A 125 3.62 -2.73 15.31
N PRO A 126 3.47 -3.92 15.91
CA PRO A 126 2.16 -4.41 16.36
C PRO A 126 1.40 -3.48 17.32
N LEU A 127 2.10 -2.55 17.98
CA LEU A 127 1.52 -1.55 18.89
C LEU A 127 1.14 -0.23 18.18
N THR A 128 1.53 -0.07 16.92
CA THR A 128 1.27 1.14 16.15
C THR A 128 -0.23 1.24 15.84
N LYS A 129 -0.88 2.28 16.36
CA LYS A 129 -2.28 2.58 16.03
C LYS A 129 -2.37 3.31 14.70
N ILE A 130 -3.10 2.75 13.75
CA ILE A 130 -3.28 3.34 12.42
C ILE A 130 -4.56 4.19 12.42
N ASP A 131 -4.40 5.51 12.26
CA ASP A 131 -5.54 6.43 12.16
C ASP A 131 -5.77 6.84 10.70
N LEU A 132 -6.62 6.07 10.02
CA LEU A 132 -6.95 6.33 8.61
C LEU A 132 -7.74 7.64 8.45
N LYS A 133 -8.54 8.05 9.44
CA LYS A 133 -9.28 9.33 9.39
C LYS A 133 -8.32 10.51 9.42
N LYS A 134 -7.28 10.45 10.26
CA LYS A 134 -6.18 11.43 10.26
C LYS A 134 -5.47 11.48 8.91
N LEU A 135 -5.16 10.33 8.30
CA LEU A 135 -4.49 10.28 6.99
C LEU A 135 -5.37 10.88 5.87
N ILE A 136 -6.70 10.66 5.90
CA ILE A 136 -7.65 11.31 4.99
C ILE A 136 -7.72 12.82 5.23
N SER A 137 -7.66 13.26 6.50
CA SER A 137 -7.59 14.70 6.82
C SER A 137 -6.32 15.34 6.26
N ILE A 138 -5.17 14.67 6.44
CA ILE A 138 -3.88 15.08 5.90
C ILE A 138 -3.92 15.17 4.37
N SER A 139 -4.53 14.20 3.67
CA SER A 139 -4.64 14.19 2.22
C SER A 139 -5.41 15.38 1.64
N ARG A 140 -6.27 16.00 2.45
CA ARG A 140 -7.06 17.19 2.10
C ARG A 140 -6.43 18.49 2.58
N SER A 141 -5.39 18.42 3.41
CA SER A 141 -4.71 19.59 3.96
C SER A 141 -3.81 20.28 2.93
N LYS A 142 -3.68 21.61 3.04
CA LYS A 142 -2.73 22.38 2.23
C LYS A 142 -1.26 22.07 2.57
N ASP A 143 -1.01 21.64 3.81
CA ASP A 143 0.32 21.39 4.37
C ASP A 143 0.95 20.08 3.82
N LYS A 144 0.16 19.24 3.12
CA LYS A 144 0.58 18.03 2.38
C LYS A 144 1.65 17.18 3.07
N ARG A 145 1.61 17.08 4.41
CA ARG A 145 2.58 16.25 5.14
C ARG A 145 2.44 14.81 4.68
N LYS A 146 3.54 14.19 4.25
CA LYS A 146 3.56 12.81 3.79
C LYS A 146 4.48 12.01 4.69
N TYR A 147 3.99 10.89 5.19
CA TYR A 147 4.83 9.96 5.93
C TYR A 147 5.63 9.12 4.95
N LYS A 148 6.93 8.96 5.21
CA LYS A 148 7.75 8.05 4.41
C LYS A 148 7.23 6.62 4.58
N VAL A 149 7.33 5.81 3.53
CA VAL A 149 7.04 4.38 3.65
C VAL A 149 8.14 3.74 4.48
N LYS A 150 7.78 3.05 5.57
CA LYS A 150 8.71 2.32 6.43
C LYS A 150 8.45 0.84 6.24
N GLY A 151 9.32 0.15 5.51
CA GLY A 151 9.08 -1.27 5.20
C GLY A 151 10.09 -1.87 4.23
N CYS A 152 9.58 -2.64 3.28
CA CYS A 152 10.37 -3.41 2.33
C CYS A 152 10.22 -2.88 0.90
N ALA A 153 11.28 -3.03 0.10
CA ALA A 153 11.16 -2.90 -1.33
C ALA A 153 10.40 -4.10 -1.92
N VAL A 154 9.51 -3.86 -2.89
CA VAL A 154 8.80 -4.94 -3.60
C VAL A 154 9.55 -5.45 -4.83
N SER A 155 10.38 -4.63 -5.46
CA SER A 155 11.13 -5.06 -6.64
C SER A 155 12.47 -5.66 -6.27
N LYS A 156 12.85 -6.78 -6.92
CA LYS A 156 14.20 -7.36 -6.75
C LYS A 156 15.31 -6.36 -7.09
N LYS A 157 15.09 -5.49 -8.08
CA LYS A 157 16.01 -4.41 -8.44
C LYS A 157 16.22 -3.44 -7.27
N TYR A 158 15.14 -2.97 -6.65
CA TYR A 158 15.26 -2.09 -5.47
C TYR A 158 15.76 -2.82 -4.24
N GLN A 159 15.40 -4.09 -4.05
CA GLN A 159 15.94 -4.93 -2.98
C GLN A 159 17.46 -5.03 -3.11
N ALA A 160 17.99 -5.33 -4.30
CA ALA A 160 19.43 -5.38 -4.55
C ALA A 160 20.13 -4.03 -4.38
N LEU A 161 19.46 -2.91 -4.69
CA LEU A 161 20.02 -1.57 -4.44
C LEU A 161 20.08 -1.21 -2.95
N LEU A 162 19.09 -1.63 -2.17
CA LEU A 162 18.94 -1.27 -0.75
C LEU A 162 19.57 -2.28 0.22
N ASP A 163 19.79 -3.49 -0.27
CA ASP A 163 20.39 -4.60 0.45
C ASP A 163 21.29 -5.39 -0.53
N PRO A 164 22.41 -4.80 -0.97
CA PRO A 164 23.31 -5.42 -1.94
C PRO A 164 23.94 -6.71 -1.44
N LEU A 165 24.04 -6.87 -0.11
CA LEU A 165 24.54 -8.08 0.54
C LEU A 165 23.46 -9.16 0.71
N GLY A 166 22.21 -8.86 0.34
CA GLY A 166 21.09 -9.80 0.35
C GLY A 166 20.60 -10.25 1.73
N VAL A 167 21.18 -9.76 2.83
CA VAL A 167 20.98 -10.29 4.20
C VAL A 167 19.53 -10.16 4.69
N LYS A 168 18.75 -9.21 4.15
CA LYS A 168 17.37 -8.94 4.58
C LYS A 168 16.31 -9.63 3.73
N TYR A 169 16.62 -9.96 2.47
CA TYR A 169 15.62 -10.42 1.49
C TYR A 169 15.86 -11.86 0.98
N VAL A 170 16.81 -12.61 1.54
CA VAL A 170 16.95 -14.05 1.23
C VAL A 170 15.66 -14.78 1.61
N LYS A 171 15.11 -15.58 0.69
CA LYS A 171 14.04 -16.52 1.03
C LYS A 171 14.56 -17.50 2.09
N ALA A 172 13.82 -17.66 3.18
CA ALA A 172 13.92 -18.91 3.94
C ALA A 172 13.52 -20.03 2.96
N ASN A 173 14.44 -20.97 2.72
CA ASN A 173 14.18 -22.16 1.93
C ASN A 173 13.06 -23.00 2.56
#